data_AF-A0A0C9ZT61-F1
#
_entry.id   AF-A0A0C9ZT61-F1
#
_cell.length_a   1.000
_cell.length_b   1.000
_cell.length_c   1.000
_cell.angle_alpha   90.00
_cell.angle_beta   90.00
_cell.angle_gamma   90.00
#
_symmetry.space_group_name_H-M   'P 1'
#
loop_
_entity.id
_entity.type
_entity.pdbx_description
1 polymer ?
#
loop_
_entity_poly.entity_id
_entity_poly.type
_entity_poly.pdbx_seq_one_letter_code
_entity_poly.pdbx_strand_id
1 'polypeptide(L)'
;MLRSIICCVGQPCDAGGNFLLTGTQLEPHQPKPPDDWSPYNSHLEFKLADFIYTCNQMSAGNLDILLDLWAASLVEADNTQVGDVKWQSFAVKYTGDVEVNPAPWMHNEYDIWFQDPHKVIQNMLANPEFAKEMDYQPFCEYDAKTSTQWWQDFMSGDWAWHQAVSHHI
;
A
#
# COMPACT_ATOMS: atom_id res chain seq x y z
N MET A 1 -50.94 35.06 18.99
CA MET A 1 -50.04 33.93 19.32
C MET A 1 -48.91 33.95 18.28
N LEU A 2 -47.84 34.70 18.55
CA LEU A 2 -46.71 34.84 17.61
C LEU A 2 -45.81 33.61 17.71
N ARG A 3 -45.63 32.92 16.58
CA ARG A 3 -44.63 31.84 16.44
C ARG A 3 -43.26 32.49 16.41
N SER A 4 -42.40 32.15 17.36
CA SER A 4 -40.99 32.53 17.32
C SER A 4 -40.34 31.77 16.17
N ILE A 5 -40.05 32.48 15.08
CA ILE A 5 -39.16 32.00 14.03
C ILE A 5 -37.77 32.14 14.62
N ILE A 6 -37.17 31.02 15.05
CA ILE A 6 -35.75 30.98 15.42
C ILE A 6 -34.99 31.14 14.10
N CYS A 7 -34.65 32.39 13.78
CA CYS A 7 -33.67 32.67 12.74
C CYS A 7 -32.31 32.38 13.37
N CYS A 8 -31.65 31.27 12.99
CA CYS A 8 -30.26 31.02 13.35
C CYS A 8 -29.39 32.03 12.62
N VAL A 9 -29.27 33.25 13.16
CA VAL A 9 -28.33 34.24 12.65
C VAL A 9 -26.94 33.74 13.06
N GLY A 10 -26.14 33.29 12.09
CA GLY A 10 -24.77 32.83 12.34
C GLY A 10 -23.94 33.95 12.97
N GLN A 11 -23.50 33.76 14.22
CA GLN A 11 -22.57 34.67 14.87
C GLN A 11 -21.13 34.30 14.49
N PRO A 12 -20.29 35.27 14.08
CA PRO A 12 -18.87 35.01 13.85
C PRO A 12 -18.20 34.45 15.11
N CYS A 13 -17.34 33.45 14.96
CA CYS A 13 -16.59 32.82 16.06
C CYS A 13 -15.10 32.77 15.73
N ASP A 14 -14.25 32.74 16.75
CA ASP A 14 -12.83 32.43 16.59
C ASP A 14 -12.59 30.92 16.37
N ALA A 15 -11.33 30.53 16.13
CA ALA A 15 -10.95 29.12 15.95
C ALA A 15 -11.20 28.24 17.18
N GLY A 16 -11.39 28.84 18.36
CA GLY A 16 -11.77 28.16 19.59
C GLY A 16 -13.28 28.02 19.78
N GLY A 17 -14.09 28.52 18.85
CA GLY A 17 -15.55 28.50 18.94
C GLY A 17 -16.12 29.58 19.85
N ASN A 18 -15.33 30.57 20.27
CA ASN A 18 -15.83 31.71 21.05
C ASN A 18 -16.45 32.75 20.11
N PHE A 19 -17.65 33.21 20.45
CA PHE A 19 -18.33 34.24 19.67
C PHE A 19 -17.56 35.56 19.67
N LEU A 20 -17.32 36.11 18.48
CA LEU A 20 -16.73 37.42 18.30
C LEU A 20 -17.77 38.51 18.60
N LEU A 21 -17.29 39.63 19.12
CA LEU A 21 -18.13 40.80 19.35
C LEU A 21 -18.56 41.42 18.02
N THR A 22 -19.78 41.94 17.96
CA THR A 22 -20.32 42.62 16.79
C THR A 22 -19.43 43.81 16.43
N GLY A 23 -18.74 43.74 15.29
CA GLY A 23 -17.83 44.78 14.81
C GLY A 23 -16.33 44.45 14.90
N THR A 24 -15.95 43.25 15.34
CA THR A 24 -14.55 42.80 15.25
C THR A 24 -14.09 42.82 13.79
N GLN A 25 -13.01 43.57 13.52
CA GLN A 25 -12.35 43.57 12.21
C GLN A 25 -11.81 42.17 11.94
N LEU A 26 -12.29 41.51 10.88
CA LEU A 26 -11.79 40.21 10.47
C LEU A 26 -10.29 40.31 10.22
N GLU A 27 -9.53 39.35 10.73
CA GLU A 27 -8.11 39.25 10.37
C GLU A 27 -7.99 39.13 8.85
N PRO A 28 -7.00 39.80 8.24
CA PRO A 28 -6.74 39.65 6.82
C PRO A 28 -6.58 38.16 6.49
N HIS A 29 -7.37 37.66 5.54
CA HIS A 29 -7.19 36.31 5.01
C HIS A 29 -5.74 36.15 4.57
N GLN A 30 -4.98 35.32 5.28
CA GLN A 30 -3.66 34.95 4.80
C GLN A 30 -3.83 34.16 3.49
N PRO A 31 -3.01 34.44 2.46
CA PRO A 31 -3.08 33.68 1.23
C PRO A 31 -2.77 32.22 1.55
N LYS A 32 -3.74 31.34 1.29
CA LYS A 32 -3.53 29.90 1.40
C LYS A 32 -2.43 29.48 0.44
N PRO A 33 -1.50 28.60 0.86
CA PRO A 33 -0.57 27.96 -0.06
C PRO A 33 -1.32 27.34 -1.26
N PRO A 34 -0.72 27.32 -2.47
CA PRO A 34 -1.37 26.75 -3.65
C PRO A 34 -1.83 25.30 -3.49
N ASP A 35 -1.15 24.54 -2.63
CA ASP A 35 -1.43 23.13 -2.35
C ASP A 35 -2.16 22.90 -1.01
N ASP A 36 -2.65 23.96 -0.36
CA ASP A 36 -3.43 23.84 0.88
C ASP A 36 -4.91 23.58 0.58
N TRP A 37 -5.27 22.29 0.57
CA TRP A 37 -6.63 21.79 0.36
C TRP A 37 -7.42 21.60 1.66
N SER A 38 -6.91 22.11 2.79
CA SER A 38 -7.58 22.00 4.08
C SER A 38 -9.04 22.47 4.01
N PRO A 39 -10.01 21.69 4.54
CA PRO A 39 -9.82 20.59 5.51
C PRO A 39 -9.53 19.20 4.90
N TYR A 40 -9.39 19.08 3.58
CA TYR A 40 -9.12 17.81 2.91
C TYR A 40 -7.62 17.53 2.84
N ASN A 41 -7.22 16.26 2.81
CA ASN A 41 -5.81 15.88 2.75
C ASN A 41 -5.24 16.04 1.34
N SER A 42 -6.09 16.13 0.32
CA SER A 42 -5.66 16.30 -1.08
C SER A 42 -6.70 17.00 -1.95
N HIS A 43 -6.25 17.51 -3.10
CA HIS A 43 -7.13 18.02 -4.16
C HIS A 43 -8.14 16.97 -4.63
N LEU A 44 -7.73 15.69 -4.66
CA LEU A 44 -8.58 14.59 -5.11
C LEU A 44 -9.76 14.38 -4.14
N GLU A 45 -9.48 14.35 -2.83
CA GLU A 45 -10.53 14.24 -1.81
C GLU A 45 -11.53 15.40 -1.89
N PHE A 46 -11.03 16.63 -2.07
CA PHE A 46 -11.88 17.80 -2.29
C PHE A 46 -12.78 17.62 -3.51
N LYS A 47 -12.23 17.20 -4.65
CA LYS A 47 -12.99 17.00 -5.90
C LYS A 47 -14.01 15.88 -5.80
N LEU A 48 -13.69 14.81 -5.10
CA LEU A 48 -14.63 13.72 -4.85
C LEU A 48 -15.80 14.20 -3.98
N ALA A 49 -15.51 14.91 -2.89
CA ALA A 49 -16.53 15.48 -2.02
C ALA A 49 -17.42 16.49 -2.75
N ASP A 50 -16.83 17.37 -3.56
CA ASP A 50 -17.55 18.33 -4.40
C ASP A 50 -18.48 17.60 -5.37
N PHE A 51 -17.99 16.62 -6.12
CA PHE A 51 -18.82 15.84 -7.05
C PHE A 51 -20.00 15.14 -6.35
N ILE A 52 -19.75 14.49 -5.21
CA ILE A 52 -20.78 13.80 -4.43
C ILE A 52 -21.85 14.77 -3.93
N TYR A 53 -21.44 15.93 -3.42
CA TYR A 53 -22.34 16.87 -2.76
C TYR A 53 -23.05 17.80 -3.73
N THR A 54 -22.34 18.44 -4.67
CA THR A 54 -22.90 19.49 -5.53
C THR A 54 -23.51 18.94 -6.80
N CYS A 55 -22.90 17.92 -7.40
CA CYS A 55 -23.34 17.36 -8.68
C CYS A 55 -24.30 16.19 -8.48
N ASN A 56 -23.90 15.18 -7.71
CA ASN A 56 -24.71 13.98 -7.48
C ASN A 56 -25.83 14.24 -6.47
N GLN A 57 -25.57 15.09 -5.46
CA GLN A 57 -26.45 15.27 -4.29
C GLN A 57 -26.79 13.93 -3.64
N MET A 58 -25.77 13.09 -3.52
CA MET A 58 -25.93 11.73 -3.02
C MET A 58 -26.35 11.78 -1.55
N SER A 59 -27.41 11.02 -1.20
CA SER A 59 -27.79 10.87 0.21
C SER A 59 -26.68 10.14 0.98
N ALA A 60 -26.55 10.43 2.27
CA ALA A 60 -25.58 9.74 3.13
C ALA A 60 -25.73 8.21 3.06
N GLY A 61 -26.96 7.69 3.12
CA GLY A 61 -27.20 6.25 3.01
C GLY A 61 -26.77 5.64 1.68
N ASN A 62 -26.91 6.36 0.56
CA ASN A 62 -26.41 5.88 -0.74
C ASN A 62 -24.88 5.92 -0.81
N LEU A 63 -24.26 6.91 -0.18
CA LEU A 63 -22.81 7.02 -0.08
C LEU A 63 -22.24 5.88 0.76
N ASP A 64 -22.87 5.56 1.89
CA ASP A 64 -22.47 4.44 2.74
C ASP A 64 -22.51 3.12 1.94
N ILE A 65 -23.60 2.86 1.20
CA ILE A 65 -23.72 1.68 0.33
C ILE A 65 -22.61 1.66 -0.74
N LEU A 66 -22.30 2.80 -1.36
CA LEU A 66 -21.26 2.89 -2.37
C LEU A 66 -19.88 2.56 -1.78
N LEU A 67 -19.56 3.10 -0.61
CA LEU A 67 -18.29 2.84 0.06
C LEU A 67 -18.19 1.39 0.54
N ASP A 68 -19.27 0.80 1.03
CA ASP A 68 -19.33 -0.62 1.42
C ASP A 68 -19.09 -1.53 0.22
N LEU A 69 -19.71 -1.25 -0.93
CA LEU A 69 -19.49 -2.01 -2.17
C LEU A 69 -18.04 -1.89 -2.65
N TRP A 70 -17.45 -0.70 -2.54
CA TRP A 70 -16.07 -0.48 -2.95
C TRP A 70 -15.08 -1.18 -2.00
N ALA A 71 -15.34 -1.18 -0.70
CA ALA A 71 -14.56 -1.95 0.26
C ALA A 71 -14.68 -3.46 0.01
N ALA A 72 -15.88 -3.96 -0.28
CA ALA A 72 -16.10 -5.37 -0.59
C ALA A 72 -15.34 -5.81 -1.85
N SER A 73 -15.27 -4.97 -2.89
CA SER A 73 -14.52 -5.32 -4.11
C SER A 73 -13.00 -5.42 -3.87
N LEU A 74 -12.46 -4.63 -2.93
CA LEU A 74 -11.06 -4.76 -2.52
C LEU A 74 -10.80 -6.07 -1.76
N VAL A 75 -11.75 -6.52 -0.94
CA VAL A 75 -11.66 -7.81 -0.21
C VAL A 75 -11.80 -9.02 -1.15
N GLU A 76 -12.65 -8.94 -2.17
CA GLU A 76 -12.76 -10.00 -3.18
C GLU A 76 -11.54 -10.06 -4.11
N ALA A 77 -10.90 -8.93 -4.39
CA ALA A 77 -9.66 -8.88 -5.17
C ALA A 77 -8.54 -9.71 -4.51
N ASP A 78 -8.42 -9.66 -3.19
CA ASP A 78 -7.47 -10.50 -2.43
C ASP A 78 -7.81 -12.01 -2.45
N ASN A 79 -9.04 -12.37 -2.82
CA ASN A 79 -9.53 -13.76 -2.88
C ASN A 79 -9.78 -14.29 -4.30
N THR A 80 -9.45 -13.51 -5.33
CA THR A 80 -9.79 -13.87 -6.71
C THR A 80 -8.90 -15.03 -7.20
N GLN A 81 -9.52 -16.16 -7.57
CA GLN A 81 -8.86 -17.40 -8.06
C GLN A 81 -8.25 -17.28 -9.47
N VAL A 82 -7.92 -16.07 -9.93
CA VAL A 82 -7.26 -15.88 -11.21
C VAL A 82 -5.75 -15.93 -10.95
N GLY A 83 -5.19 -17.13 -11.04
CA GLY A 83 -3.75 -17.33 -11.16
C GLY A 83 -2.90 -17.31 -9.88
N ASP A 84 -3.48 -17.02 -8.71
CA ASP A 84 -2.64 -16.72 -7.55
C ASP A 84 -2.43 -17.90 -6.59
N VAL A 85 -1.18 -18.05 -6.15
CA VAL A 85 -0.78 -18.99 -5.11
C VAL A 85 -1.14 -18.37 -3.78
N LYS A 86 -1.98 -19.05 -2.98
CA LYS A 86 -2.41 -18.49 -1.69
C LYS A 86 -1.21 -18.14 -0.81
N TRP A 87 -1.24 -16.92 -0.27
CA TRP A 87 -0.34 -16.51 0.80
C TRP A 87 -0.54 -17.41 2.02
N GLN A 88 0.58 -17.83 2.60
CA GLN A 88 0.67 -18.62 3.81
C GLN A 88 1.59 -17.89 4.79
N SER A 89 1.40 -18.14 6.08
CA SER A 89 2.32 -17.63 7.09
C SER A 89 2.59 -18.64 8.18
N PHE A 90 3.75 -18.48 8.80
CA PHE A 90 4.09 -19.13 10.04
C PHE A 90 4.90 -18.16 10.90
N ALA A 91 4.70 -18.28 12.21
CA ALA A 91 5.41 -17.47 13.17
C ALA A 91 6.79 -18.07 13.45
N VAL A 92 7.81 -17.22 13.45
CA VAL A 92 9.18 -17.56 13.82
C VAL A 92 9.61 -16.72 15.01
N LYS A 93 10.25 -17.40 15.95
CA LYS A 93 10.92 -16.78 17.08
C LYS A 93 12.38 -17.21 17.07
N TYR A 94 13.27 -16.33 17.50
CA TYR A 94 14.66 -16.68 17.70
C TYR A 94 14.78 -17.77 18.79
N THR A 95 15.42 -18.89 18.46
CA THR A 95 15.59 -20.06 19.37
C THR A 95 17.04 -20.27 19.80
N GLY A 96 17.96 -19.37 19.47
CA GLY A 96 19.37 -19.48 19.86
C GLY A 96 19.63 -19.01 21.28
N ASP A 97 20.88 -19.15 21.73
CA ASP A 97 21.32 -18.65 23.03
C ASP A 97 21.16 -17.12 23.09
N VAL A 98 20.64 -16.64 24.22
CA VAL A 98 20.36 -15.24 24.48
C VAL A 98 21.47 -14.70 25.38
N GLU A 99 22.27 -13.78 24.86
CA GLU A 99 23.34 -13.13 25.63
C GLU A 99 22.78 -12.26 26.78
N VAL A 100 23.65 -11.84 27.71
CA VAL A 100 23.29 -11.07 28.92
C VAL A 100 22.58 -9.74 28.61
N ASN A 101 22.76 -9.19 27.40
CA ASN A 101 22.03 -8.02 26.92
C ASN A 101 21.53 -8.22 25.48
N PRO A 102 20.42 -8.94 25.29
CA PRO A 102 19.96 -9.33 23.97
C PRO A 102 19.26 -8.17 23.26
N ALA A 103 19.40 -8.14 21.94
CA ALA A 103 18.70 -7.16 21.13
C ALA A 103 17.18 -7.37 21.22
N PRO A 104 16.36 -6.29 21.25
CA PRO A 104 14.91 -6.41 21.45
C PRO A 104 14.20 -7.34 20.45
N TRP A 105 14.73 -7.48 19.23
CA TRP A 105 14.17 -8.36 18.20
C TRP A 105 14.22 -9.84 18.58
N MET A 106 15.17 -10.28 19.41
CA MET A 106 15.33 -11.69 19.79
C MET A 106 14.18 -12.23 20.65
N HIS A 107 13.39 -11.35 21.25
CA HIS A 107 12.29 -11.71 22.16
C HIS A 107 10.94 -11.74 21.46
N ASN A 108 10.88 -11.14 20.27
CA ASN A 108 9.66 -10.99 19.50
C ASN A 108 9.43 -12.21 18.60
N GLU A 109 8.16 -12.38 18.28
CA GLU A 109 7.68 -13.35 17.30
C GLU A 109 7.36 -12.59 16.01
N TYR A 110 7.75 -13.16 14.88
CA TYR A 110 7.59 -12.56 13.56
C TYR A 110 6.81 -13.50 12.66
N ASP A 111 5.75 -12.99 12.06
CA ASP A 111 5.04 -13.71 11.00
C ASP A 111 5.82 -13.60 9.69
N ILE A 112 6.28 -14.75 9.18
CA ILE A 112 6.86 -14.85 7.86
C ILE A 112 5.74 -15.20 6.88
N TRP A 113 5.47 -14.29 5.96
CA TRP A 113 4.51 -14.47 4.88
C TRP A 113 5.20 -14.95 3.61
N PHE A 114 4.68 -16.00 2.99
CA PHE A 114 5.24 -16.57 1.76
C PHE A 114 4.15 -17.21 0.90
N GLN A 115 4.42 -17.38 -0.39
CA GLN A 115 3.64 -18.23 -1.30
C GLN A 115 4.41 -19.54 -1.54
N ASP A 116 3.72 -20.66 -1.77
CA ASP A 116 4.36 -21.95 -2.10
C ASP A 116 5.27 -21.76 -3.33
N PRO A 117 6.61 -21.79 -3.18
CA PRO A 117 7.53 -21.48 -4.26
C PRO A 117 7.40 -22.45 -5.43
N HIS A 118 7.10 -23.72 -5.16
CA HIS A 118 6.91 -24.72 -6.20
C HIS A 118 5.65 -24.42 -7.02
N LYS A 119 4.57 -23.98 -6.36
CA LYS A 119 3.34 -23.60 -7.06
C LYS A 119 3.52 -22.31 -7.86
N VAL A 120 4.26 -21.34 -7.33
CA VAL A 120 4.56 -20.07 -8.01
C VAL A 120 5.34 -20.36 -9.29
N ILE A 121 6.40 -21.18 -9.21
CA ILE A 121 7.21 -21.56 -10.37
C ILE A 121 6.38 -22.34 -11.40
N GLN A 122 5.50 -23.26 -10.96
CA GLN A 122 4.59 -23.95 -11.89
C GLN A 122 3.68 -22.97 -12.66
N ASN A 123 3.13 -21.96 -11.97
CA ASN A 123 2.28 -20.96 -12.60
C ASN A 123 3.07 -20.09 -13.58
N MET A 124 4.29 -19.69 -13.22
CA MET A 124 5.20 -18.95 -14.12
C MET A 124 5.52 -19.76 -15.37
N LEU A 125 5.88 -21.04 -15.22
CA LEU A 125 6.19 -21.94 -16.35
C LEU A 125 4.97 -22.25 -17.23
N ALA A 126 3.76 -22.26 -16.65
CA ALA A 126 2.53 -22.49 -17.40
C ALA A 126 2.07 -21.26 -18.19
N ASN A 127 2.56 -20.06 -17.85
CA ASN A 127 2.20 -18.83 -18.53
C ASN A 127 3.10 -18.60 -19.76
N PRO A 128 2.55 -18.65 -21.00
CA PRO A 128 3.34 -18.47 -22.22
C PRO A 128 4.03 -17.12 -22.34
N GLU A 129 3.55 -16.07 -21.65
CA GLU A 129 4.17 -14.74 -21.68
C GLU A 129 5.54 -14.75 -20.99
N PHE A 130 5.76 -15.60 -20.00
CA PHE A 130 7.04 -15.72 -19.29
C PHE A 130 8.02 -16.69 -19.97
N ALA A 131 7.62 -17.36 -21.06
CA ALA A 131 8.44 -18.41 -21.67
C ALA A 131 9.83 -17.93 -22.14
N LYS A 132 9.97 -16.62 -22.44
CA LYS A 132 11.24 -16.00 -22.88
C LYS A 132 11.93 -15.15 -21.81
N GLU A 133 11.32 -15.01 -20.64
CA GLU A 133 11.81 -14.17 -19.54
C GLU A 133 12.63 -14.97 -18.53
N MET A 134 12.71 -16.30 -18.68
CA MET A 134 13.47 -17.18 -17.79
C MET A 134 14.62 -17.82 -18.55
N ASP A 135 15.82 -17.67 -18.01
CA ASP A 135 16.95 -18.50 -18.39
C ASP A 135 16.79 -19.89 -17.78
N TYR A 136 16.88 -20.91 -18.63
CA TYR A 136 16.80 -22.32 -18.20
C TYR A 136 18.18 -22.96 -18.05
N GLN A 137 19.23 -22.25 -18.48
CA GLN A 137 20.60 -22.73 -18.47
C GLN A 137 21.43 -21.79 -17.61
N PRO A 138 22.32 -22.33 -16.76
CA PRO A 138 23.23 -21.49 -16.03
C PRO A 138 24.19 -20.78 -16.97
N PHE A 139 24.55 -19.55 -16.63
CA PHE A 139 25.44 -18.72 -17.43
C PHE A 139 26.35 -17.90 -16.51
N CYS A 140 27.50 -17.48 -17.04
CA CYS A 140 28.41 -16.60 -16.34
C CYS A 140 28.73 -15.39 -17.23
N GLU A 141 28.33 -14.20 -16.79
CA GLU A 141 28.68 -12.95 -17.45
C GLU A 141 29.81 -12.25 -16.70
N TYR A 142 30.82 -11.77 -17.44
CA TYR A 142 31.98 -11.09 -16.88
C TYR A 142 32.13 -9.70 -17.49
N ASP A 143 32.41 -8.70 -16.65
CA ASP A 143 32.76 -7.37 -17.13
C ASP A 143 34.07 -7.40 -17.89
N ALA A 144 34.05 -6.95 -19.14
CA ALA A 144 35.19 -7.04 -20.06
C ALA A 144 36.43 -6.24 -19.60
N LYS A 145 36.29 -5.27 -18.69
CA LYS A 145 37.38 -4.40 -18.23
C LYS A 145 38.01 -4.89 -16.93
N THR A 146 37.19 -5.43 -16.03
CA THR A 146 37.57 -5.79 -14.66
C THR A 146 37.62 -7.29 -14.43
N SER A 147 37.10 -8.11 -15.36
CA SER A 147 36.95 -9.56 -15.21
C SER A 147 36.12 -9.97 -13.98
N THR A 148 35.24 -9.07 -13.51
CA THR A 148 34.34 -9.32 -12.38
C THR A 148 33.07 -9.97 -12.89
N GLN A 149 32.60 -11.03 -12.23
CA GLN A 149 31.34 -11.69 -12.58
C GLN A 149 30.14 -10.83 -12.20
N TRP A 150 29.15 -10.79 -13.09
CA TRP A 150 27.86 -10.16 -12.86
C TRP A 150 26.84 -11.21 -12.44
N TRP A 151 26.11 -10.90 -11.37
CA TRP A 151 25.06 -11.75 -10.81
C TRP A 151 23.74 -11.02 -10.96
N GLN A 152 22.77 -11.64 -11.62
CA GLN A 152 21.47 -11.03 -11.89
C GLN A 152 20.33 -11.89 -11.35
N ASP A 153 20.35 -13.19 -11.65
CA ASP A 153 19.31 -14.14 -11.27
C ASP A 153 19.91 -15.47 -10.78
N PHE A 154 19.03 -16.43 -10.50
CA PHE A 154 19.41 -17.75 -10.00
C PHE A 154 20.36 -18.50 -10.94
N MET A 155 20.18 -18.37 -12.26
CA MET A 155 20.98 -19.08 -13.26
C MET A 155 22.36 -18.45 -13.45
N SER A 156 22.53 -17.17 -13.12
CA SER A 156 23.85 -16.55 -13.05
C SER A 156 24.72 -17.11 -11.91
N GLY A 157 24.12 -17.83 -10.94
CA GLY A 157 24.71 -18.31 -9.69
C GLY A 157 25.71 -19.47 -9.80
N ASP A 158 26.75 -19.46 -8.97
CA ASP A 158 27.76 -20.53 -8.91
C ASP A 158 27.11 -21.90 -8.66
N TRP A 159 26.10 -21.94 -7.79
CA TRP A 159 25.42 -23.19 -7.48
C TRP A 159 24.79 -23.80 -8.75
N ALA A 160 24.07 -23.01 -9.55
CA ALA A 160 23.41 -23.48 -10.77
C ALA A 160 24.45 -23.97 -11.80
N TRP A 161 25.55 -23.23 -11.96
CA TRP A 161 26.67 -23.62 -12.81
C TRP A 161 27.28 -24.96 -12.38
N HIS A 162 27.61 -25.12 -11.10
CA HIS A 162 28.18 -26.37 -10.59
C HIS A 162 27.25 -27.57 -10.78
N GLN A 163 25.93 -27.40 -10.63
CA GLN A 163 24.99 -28.48 -10.88
C GLN A 163 25.04 -28.96 -12.35
N ALA A 164 25.07 -28.03 -13.31
CA ALA A 164 25.06 -28.37 -14.74
C ALA A 164 26.39 -28.93 -15.27
N VAL A 165 27.52 -28.48 -14.72
CA VAL A 165 28.87 -28.85 -15.19
C VAL A 165 29.42 -30.08 -14.45
N SER A 166 28.72 -30.60 -13.43
CA SER A 166 29.17 -31.74 -12.62
C SER A 166 29.19 -33.12 -13.31
N HIS A 167 29.07 -33.22 -14.64
CA HIS A 167 29.43 -34.43 -15.39
C HIS A 167 30.86 -34.34 -15.92
N HIS A 168 31.83 -34.72 -15.07
CA HIS A 168 33.06 -35.47 -15.40
C HIS A 168 34.05 -35.44 -14.22
N ILE A 169 33.81 -36.28 -13.20
CA ILE A 169 34.85 -37.06 -12.49
C ILE A 169 34.24 -38.43 -12.20
#